data_AF-A0A838RCD6-F1
#
_entry.id   AF-A0A838RCD6-F1
#
_cell.length_a   1.000
_cell.length_b   1.000
_cell.length_c   1.000
_cell.angle_alpha   90.00
_cell.angle_beta   90.00
_cell.angle_gamma   90.00
#
_symmetry.space_group_name_H-M   'P 1'
#
loop_
_entity.id
_entity.type
_entity.pdbx_description
1 polymer ?
#
loop_
_entity_poly.entity_id
_entity_poly.type
_entity_poly.pdbx_seq_one_letter_code
_entity_poly.pdbx_strand_id
1 'polypeptide(L)' 'MAVSLKWLEVWVDGMADVGFTYVLVLQAFSNGIFQLYDPQTKSIIKEFDSYEDATAWLHKDEYELVETRWQR' A
#
# COMPACT_ATOMS: atom_id res chain seq x y z
N MET A 1 6.52 2.28 -25.11
CA MET A 1 7.12 1.18 -24.33
C MET A 1 6.03 0.59 -23.45
N ALA A 2 5.96 -0.74 -23.31
CA ALA A 2 5.00 -1.35 -22.39
C ALA A 2 5.40 -1.03 -20.93
N VAL A 3 4.42 -0.66 -20.10
CA VAL A 3 4.63 -0.48 -18.67
C VAL A 3 4.69 -1.87 -18.03
N SER A 4 5.75 -2.14 -17.28
CA SER A 4 6.00 -3.44 -16.62
C SER A 4 6.33 -3.23 -15.15
N LEU A 5 5.98 -4.21 -14.30
CA LEU A 5 6.38 -4.20 -12.90
C LEU A 5 7.90 -4.40 -12.81
N LYS A 6 8.61 -3.49 -12.14
CA LYS A 6 10.06 -3.59 -11.88
C LYS A 6 10.34 -4.36 -10.60
N TRP A 7 9.65 -4.01 -9.52
CA TRP A 7 9.77 -4.67 -8.22
C TRP A 7 8.53 -4.41 -7.37
N LEU A 8 8.39 -5.17 -6.30
CA LEU A 8 7.36 -5.00 -5.28
C LEU A 8 7.99 -5.02 -3.89
N GLU A 9 7.38 -4.28 -2.99
CA GLU A 9 7.73 -4.24 -1.57
C GLU A 9 6.49 -4.50 -0.74
N VAL A 10 6.62 -5.38 0.26
CA VAL A 10 5.50 -5.83 1.09
C VAL A 10 5.60 -5.16 2.45
N TRP A 11 4.58 -4.39 2.79
CA TRP A 11 4.46 -3.71 4.05
C TRP A 11 3.51 -4.50 4.94
N VAL A 12 4.03 -4.92 6.09
CA VAL A 12 3.30 -5.73 7.06
C VAL A 12 3.20 -4.94 8.35
N ASP A 13 1.98 -4.60 8.74
CA ASP A 13 1.72 -4.08 10.07
C ASP A 13 1.26 -5.23 10.99
N GLY A 14 2.11 -5.53 11.97
CA GLY A 14 1.90 -6.55 12.98
C GLY A 14 1.31 -6.01 14.29
N MET A 15 1.08 -4.70 14.40
CA MET A 15 0.61 -4.02 15.62
C MET A 15 -0.90 -3.81 15.67
N ALA A 16 -1.67 -4.35 14.71
CA ALA A 16 -3.12 -4.38 14.87
C ALA A 16 -3.45 -5.28 16.07
N ASP A 17 -3.69 -4.64 17.22
CA ASP A 17 -3.82 -5.15 18.60
C ASP A 17 -4.92 -6.22 18.82
N VAL A 18 -5.43 -6.81 17.75
CA VAL A 18 -6.56 -7.75 17.73
C VAL A 18 -6.40 -8.77 16.59
N GLY A 19 -5.20 -9.30 16.36
CA GLY A 19 -5.02 -10.55 15.58
C GLY A 19 -5.18 -10.43 14.06
N PHE A 20 -5.05 -9.23 13.48
CA PHE A 20 -5.13 -9.03 12.04
C PHE A 20 -3.83 -8.46 11.48
N THR A 21 -3.06 -9.29 10.78
CA THR A 21 -1.90 -8.79 10.01
C THR A 21 -2.41 -7.96 8.83
N TYR A 22 -2.12 -6.66 8.84
CA TYR A 22 -2.44 -5.81 7.70
C TYR A 22 -1.29 -5.83 6.71
N VAL A 23 -1.60 -6.00 5.43
CA VAL A 23 -0.61 -6.13 4.36
C VAL A 23 -0.91 -5.13 3.27
N LEU A 24 0.08 -4.34 2.88
CA LEU A 24 0.08 -3.56 1.65
C LEU A 24 1.21 -4.01 0.72
N VAL A 25 0.98 -3.81 -0.57
CA VAL A 25 1.98 -4.06 -1.60
C VAL A 25 2.27 -2.75 -2.32
N LEU A 26 3.49 -2.24 -2.16
CA LEU A 26 3.98 -1.14 -2.97
C LEU A 26 4.58 -1.71 -4.26
N GLN A 27 4.04 -1.31 -5.41
CA GLN A 27 4.44 -1.77 -6.73
C GLN A 27 5.18 -0.66 -7.45
N ALA A 28 6.41 -0.92 -7.91
CA ALA A 28 7.18 0.03 -8.70
C ALA A 28 7.13 -0.37 -10.19
N PHE A 29 6.69 0.54 -11.04
CA PHE A 29 6.55 0.30 -12.47
C PHE A 29 7.72 0.88 -13.28
N SER A 30 7.89 0.36 -14.49
CA SER A 30 8.99 0.73 -15.37
C SER A 30 8.95 2.18 -15.84
N ASN A 31 7.77 2.80 -15.80
CA ASN A 31 7.52 4.21 -16.12
C ASN A 31 7.83 5.18 -14.96
N GLY A 32 8.25 4.67 -13.79
CA GLY A 32 8.55 5.50 -12.62
C GLY A 32 7.36 5.73 -11.68
N ILE A 33 6.17 5.22 -12.02
CA ILE A 33 5.00 5.30 -11.14
C ILE A 33 5.09 4.21 -10.06
N PHE A 34 4.65 4.56 -8.86
CA PHE A 34 4.46 3.65 -7.76
C PHE A 34 2.97 3.51 -7.45
N GLN A 35 2.51 2.29 -7.19
CA GLN A 35 1.11 2.04 -6.80
C GLN A 35 1.06 1.30 -5.48
N LEU A 36 0.17 1.73 -4.60
CA LEU A 36 -0.12 1.04 -3.37
C LEU A 36 -1.35 0.17 -3.56
N TYR A 37 -1.17 -1.14 -3.42
CA TYR A 37 -2.19 -2.14 -3.63
C TYR A 37 -2.58 -2.82 -2.32
N ASP A 38 -3.88 -2.94 -2.11
CA ASP A 38 -4.46 -3.68 -0.99
C ASP A 38 -4.91 -5.07 -1.47
N PRO A 39 -4.25 -6.16 -1.04
CA PRO A 39 -4.65 -7.51 -1.40
C PRO A 39 -5.97 -7.96 -0.76
N GLN A 40 -6.41 -7.35 0.34
CA GLN A 40 -7.67 -7.71 1.01
C GLN A 40 -8.87 -7.17 0.22
N THR A 41 -8.80 -5.91 -0.22
CA THR A 41 -9.87 -5.28 -1.03
C THR A 41 -9.65 -5.41 -2.54
N LYS A 42 -8.51 -5.97 -2.96
CA LYS A 42 -8.10 -6.12 -4.37
C LYS A 42 -8.12 -4.80 -5.15
N SER A 43 -7.72 -3.72 -4.51
CA SER A 43 -7.82 -2.36 -5.07
C SER A 43 -6.53 -1.57 -4.95
N ILE A 44 -6.32 -0.64 -5.87
CA ILE A 44 -5.29 0.39 -5.74
C ILE A 44 -5.79 1.43 -4.76
N ILE A 45 -5.04 1.66 -3.68
CA ILE A 45 -5.34 2.68 -2.67
C ILE A 45 -4.87 4.05 -3.19
N LYS A 46 -3.66 4.10 -3.77
CA LYS A 46 -3.01 5.35 -4.14
C LYS A 46 -1.89 5.14 -5.17
N GLU A 47 -1.59 6.18 -5.92
CA GLU A 47 -0.42 6.24 -6.81
C GLU A 47 0.53 7.34 -6.33
N PHE A 48 1.82 7.16 -6.62
CA PHE A 48 2.88 8.13 -6.29
C PHE A 48 3.87 8.26 -7.45
N ASP A 49 4.45 9.45 -7.56
CA ASP A 49 5.49 9.74 -8.55
C ASP A 49 6.92 9.43 -8.04
N SER A 50 7.06 9.13 -6.75
CA SER A 50 8.34 8.81 -6.13
C SER A 50 8.22 7.76 -5.01
N TYR A 51 9.30 7.03 -4.78
CA TYR A 51 9.42 6.10 -3.66
C TYR A 51 9.39 6.80 -2.30
N GLU A 52 9.98 8.00 -2.23
CA GLU A 52 10.03 8.82 -1.02
C GLU A 52 8.61 9.25 -0.59
N ASP A 53 7.76 9.64 -1.54
CA ASP A 53 6.37 9.98 -1.25
C ASP A 53 5.55 8.76 -0.81
N ALA A 54 5.77 7.61 -1.47
CA ALA A 54 5.09 6.36 -1.12
C ALA A 54 5.45 5.90 0.29
N THR A 55 6.74 5.91 0.63
CA THR A 55 7.22 5.52 1.96
C THR A 55 6.85 6.54 3.03
N ALA A 56 6.86 7.84 2.72
CA ALA A 56 6.35 8.85 3.63
C ALA A 56 4.86 8.65 3.93
N TRP A 57 4.06 8.25 2.93
CA TRP A 57 2.66 7.91 3.16
C TRP A 57 2.50 6.66 4.03
N LEU A 58 3.28 5.61 3.77
CA LEU A 58 3.26 4.35 4.53
C LEU A 58 3.68 4.51 6.00
N HIS A 59 4.57 5.46 6.29
CA HIS A 59 5.00 5.79 7.65
C HIS A 59 4.14 6.83 8.35
N LYS A 60 3.28 7.56 7.62
CA LYS A 60 2.34 8.46 8.27
C LYS A 60 1.33 7.59 9.00
N ASP A 61 1.34 7.75 10.32
CA ASP A 61 0.43 7.13 11.30
C ASP A 61 -1.06 7.47 11.05
N GLU A 62 -1.38 8.18 9.96
CA GLU A 62 -2.72 8.37 9.40
C GLU A 62 -3.25 7.10 8.71
N TYR A 63 -2.86 5.93 9.22
CA TYR A 63 -3.69 4.73 9.19
C TYR A 63 -4.90 4.92 10.12
N GLU A 64 -5.57 6.07 10.03
CA GLU A 64 -6.97 6.16 10.42
C GLU A 64 -7.68 5.15 9.54
N LEU A 65 -7.85 3.96 10.12
CA LEU A 65 -8.75 2.89 9.74
C LEU A 65 -9.80 3.50 8.83
N VAL A 66 -9.71 3.23 7.53
CA VAL A 66 -10.78 3.55 6.58
C VAL A 66 -12.06 3.10 7.26
N GLU A 67 -12.85 4.05 7.78
CA GLU A 67 -13.84 3.82 8.87
C GLU A 67 -14.92 2.80 8.51
N THR A 68 -14.90 2.32 7.28
CA THR A 68 -15.85 1.40 6.66
C THR A 68 -15.34 -0.03 6.49
N ARG A 69 -14.09 -0.37 6.85
CA ARG A 69 -13.54 -1.72 6.62
C ARG A 69 -13.89 -2.78 7.68
N TRP A 70 -14.38 -2.36 8.84
CA TRP A 70 -14.79 -3.25 9.95
C TRP A 70 -16.30 -3.41 10.10
N GLN A 71 -17.09 -3.17 9.05
CA GLN A 71 -18.50 -3.55 9.10
C GLN A 71 -18.62 -5.06 8.83
N ARG A 72 -18.81 -5.81 9.92
CA ARG A 72 -19.28 -7.20 9.92
C ARG A 72 -20.62 -7.35 9.22
#